data_AF-A0A519S6R8-F1
#
_entry.id   AF-A0A519S6R8-F1
#
_cell.length_a   1.000
_cell.length_b   1.000
_cell.length_c   1.000
_cell.angle_alpha   90.00
_cell.angle_beta   90.00
_cell.angle_gamma   90.00
#
_symmetry.space_group_name_H-M   'P 1'
#
loop_
_entity.id
_entity.type
_entity.pdbx_description
1 polymer ?
#
loop_
_entity_poly.entity_id
_entity_poly.type
_entity_poly.pdbx_seq_one_letter_code
_entity_poly.pdbx_strand_id
1 'polypeptide(L)' 'MPNNSNPNGQPLTRKKYTPAFKAKCVRKVAARARRTDVVRAQGLSPTLLGHWQR' A
#
# COMPACT_ATOMS: atom_id res chain seq x y z
N MET A 1 30.28 12.25 7.04
CA MET A 1 28.84 12.64 7.05
C MET A 1 28.28 12.44 5.64
N PRO A 2 27.80 11.24 5.25
CA PRO A 2 27.28 11.07 3.90
C PRO A 2 25.77 11.36 3.86
N ASN A 3 25.47 12.51 3.28
CA ASN A 3 24.42 12.81 2.33
C ASN A 3 23.05 12.13 2.49
N ASN A 4 22.06 12.93 2.92
CA ASN A 4 20.63 12.71 2.80
C ASN A 4 20.22 12.39 1.35
N SER A 5 19.89 11.13 1.04
CA SER A 5 18.98 10.74 -0.05
C SER A 5 18.60 9.27 0.08
N ASN A 6 17.71 8.99 1.03
CA ASN A 6 16.92 7.77 1.09
C ASN A 6 15.46 8.19 1.24
N PRO A 7 14.52 7.52 0.54
CA PRO A 7 13.48 6.88 1.32
C PRO A 7 13.37 5.41 0.92
N ASN A 8 14.32 4.64 1.46
CA ASN A 8 14.21 3.21 1.81
C ASN A 8 15.05 2.26 0.95
N GLY A 9 16.33 2.15 1.32
CA GLY A 9 16.88 0.95 1.96
C GLY A 9 16.20 -0.39 1.65
N GLN A 10 16.95 -1.24 0.94
CA GLN A 10 16.65 -2.58 0.39
C GLN A 10 16.35 -3.65 1.48
N PRO A 11 16.14 -4.96 1.18
CA PRO A 11 15.46 -5.66 0.07
C PRO A 11 14.52 -6.78 0.61
N LEU A 12 13.20 -6.70 0.40
CA LEU A 12 12.30 -7.80 0.78
C LEU A 12 11.30 -8.01 -0.35
N THR A 13 11.69 -8.73 -1.41
CA THR A 13 10.84 -9.14 -2.56
C THR A 13 9.67 -8.19 -2.80
N ARG A 14 9.98 -6.88 -2.90
CA ARG A 14 8.99 -5.84 -2.65
C ARG A 14 8.04 -5.85 -3.81
N LYS A 15 6.91 -6.55 -3.69
CA LYS A 15 5.83 -6.54 -4.68
C LYS A 15 5.55 -5.07 -4.97
N LYS A 16 6.02 -4.62 -6.13
CA LYS A 16 5.83 -3.25 -6.57
C LYS A 16 4.37 -3.16 -6.97
N TYR A 17 3.53 -2.75 -6.03
CA TYR A 17 2.14 -2.43 -6.33
C TYR A 17 2.12 -1.22 -7.26
N THR A 18 1.53 -1.40 -8.44
CA THR A 18 1.40 -0.32 -9.41
C THR A 18 0.54 0.81 -8.83
N PRO A 19 0.77 2.08 -9.21
CA PRO A 19 -0.04 3.20 -8.73
C PRO A 19 -1.53 3.01 -9.00
N ALA A 20 -1.88 2.44 -10.16
CA ALA A 20 -3.25 2.10 -10.54
C ALA A 20 -3.88 1.08 -9.57
N PHE A 21 -3.12 0.08 -9.13
CA PHE A 21 -3.57 -0.91 -8.16
C PHE A 21 -3.82 -0.27 -6.80
N LYS A 22 -2.89 0.57 -6.31
CA LYS A 22 -3.08 1.31 -5.05
C LYS A 22 -4.36 2.16 -5.09
N ALA A 23 -4.56 2.91 -6.16
CA ALA A 23 -5.75 3.74 -6.36
C ALA A 23 -7.03 2.91 -6.42
N LYS A 24 -7.00 1.70 -7.00
CA LYS A 24 -8.13 0.77 -6.99
C LYS A 24 -8.48 0.34 -5.56
N CYS A 25 -7.48 0.00 -4.73
CA CYS A 25 -7.72 -0.37 -3.33
C CYS A 25 -8.29 0.79 -2.53
N VAL A 26 -7.71 1.99 -2.64
CA VAL A 26 -8.15 3.19 -1.91
C VAL A 26 -9.57 3.58 -2.32
N ARG A 27 -9.90 3.56 -3.63
CA ARG A 27 -11.26 3.82 -4.12
C ARG A 27 -12.29 2.83 -3.59
N LYS A 28 -11.94 1.54 -3.47
CA LYS A 28 -12.84 0.54 -2.86
C LYS A 28 -13.14 0.86 -1.40
N VAL A 29 -12.11 1.21 -0.62
CA VAL A 29 -12.35 1.59 0.79
C VAL A 29 -13.13 2.90 0.89
N ALA A 30 -12.85 3.88 0.03
CA ALA A 30 -13.60 5.14 -0.04
C ALA A 30 -15.08 4.90 -0.42
N ALA A 31 -15.37 3.91 -1.27
CA ALA A 31 -16.72 3.44 -1.60
C ALA A 31 -17.40 2.64 -0.45
N ARG A 32 -16.94 2.81 0.79
CA ARG A 32 -17.41 2.13 2.02
C ARG A 32 -17.19 0.61 2.05
N ALA A 33 -16.35 0.05 1.18
CA ALA A 33 -15.97 -1.35 1.33
C ALA A 33 -15.17 -1.56 2.63
N ARG A 34 -15.48 -2.63 3.36
CA ARG A 34 -14.76 -2.98 4.59
C ARG A 34 -13.29 -3.20 4.27
N ARG A 35 -12.42 -2.47 4.96
CA ARG A 35 -10.98 -2.47 4.73
C ARG A 35 -10.38 -3.89 4.83
N THR A 36 -10.88 -4.71 5.76
CA THR A 36 -10.54 -6.13 5.91
C THR A 36 -10.89 -6.97 4.68
N ASP A 37 -12.03 -6.70 4.05
CA ASP A 37 -12.46 -7.45 2.87
C ASP A 37 -11.62 -7.06 1.64
N VAL A 38 -11.30 -5.77 1.50
CA VAL A 38 -10.36 -5.26 0.47
C VAL A 38 -8.98 -5.90 0.62
N VAL A 39 -8.49 -6.02 1.85
CA VAL A 39 -7.20 -6.63 2.21
C VAL A 39 -7.21 -8.12 1.90
N ARG A 40 -8.25 -8.85 2.31
CA ARG A 40 -8.40 -10.29 2.06
C ARG A 40 -8.56 -10.60 0.57
N ALA A 41 -9.43 -9.87 -0.13
CA ALA A 41 -9.69 -10.06 -1.56
C ALA A 41 -8.49 -9.75 -2.46
N GLN A 42 -7.52 -8.96 -1.99
CA GLN A 42 -6.34 -8.57 -2.76
C GLN A 42 -5.03 -9.14 -2.19
N GLY A 43 -5.09 -9.93 -1.11
CA GLY A 43 -3.91 -10.47 -0.43
C GLY A 43 -2.94 -9.38 0.03
N LEU A 44 -3.48 -8.28 0.56
CA LEU A 44 -2.69 -7.14 1.06
C LEU A 44 -2.56 -7.23 2.58
N SER A 45 -1.65 -6.44 3.14
CA SER A 45 -1.58 -6.23 4.58
C SER A 45 -2.41 -5.01 4.99
N PRO A 46 -3.18 -5.07 6.10
CA PRO A 46 -4.04 -3.96 6.54
C PRO A 46 -3.25 -2.69 6.91
N THR A 47 -2.01 -2.85 7.36
CA THR A 47 -1.04 -1.76 7.62
C THR A 47 -0.69 -1.01 6.33
N LEU A 48 -0.50 -1.75 5.22
CA LEU A 48 -0.13 -1.20 3.91
C LEU A 48 -1.24 -0.29 3.35
N LEU A 49 -2.49 -0.71 3.51
CA LEU A 49 -3.65 0.07 3.07
C LEU A 49 -3.84 1.35 3.90
N GLY A 50 -3.33 1.39 5.13
CA GLY A 50 -3.34 2.59 5.98
C GLY A 50 -2.35 3.64 5.51
N HIS A 51 -1.17 3.20 5.05
CA HIS A 51 -0.19 4.08 4.44
C HIS A 51 -0.66 4.69 3.12
N TRP A 52 -1.67 4.14 2.44
CA TRP A 52 -2.22 4.70 1.20
C TRP A 52 -3.41 5.64 1.42
N GLN A 53 -3.96 5.69 2.65
CA GLN A 53 -5.05 6.58 3.03
C GLN A 53 -4.58 7.84 3.77
N ARG A 54 -3.33 7.86 4.22
CA ARG A 54 -2.68 9.05 4.79
C ARG A 54 -2.11 9.89 3.67
#